data_AF-A0A973G6F5-F1
#
_entry.id   AF-A0A973G6F5-F1
#
_cell.length_a   1.000
_cell.length_b   1.000
_cell.length_c   1.000
_cell.angle_alpha   90.00
_cell.angle_beta   90.00
_cell.angle_gamma   90.00
#
_symmetry.space_group_name_H-M   'P 1'
#
loop_
_entity.id
_entity.type
_entity.pdbx_description
1 polymer ?
#
loop_
_entity_poly.entity_id
_entity_poly.type
_entity_poly.pdbx_seq_one_letter_code
_entity_poly.pdbx_strand_id
1 'polypeptide(L)' 'MSFPGDPTPEEETLTLRESFLAMTDFIWQFAMRAGDDLMTLIGDTGIEADGGPTDPAAWDDWLASVAKIRAGNEPRSN' A
#
# COMPACT_ATOMS: atom_id res chain seq x y z
N MET A 1 1.11 -13.40 19.72
CA MET A 1 2.15 -14.43 19.75
C MET A 1 2.66 -14.56 18.32
N SER A 2 3.86 -14.05 18.03
CA SER A 2 4.48 -14.20 16.70
C SER A 2 5.50 -15.33 16.76
N PHE A 3 5.46 -16.24 15.78
CA PHE A 3 6.40 -17.34 15.65
C PHE A 3 7.68 -16.85 14.95
N PRO A 4 8.87 -17.34 15.34
CA PRO A 4 10.12 -16.99 14.67
C PRO A 4 10.19 -17.74 13.34
N GLY A 5 10.01 -17.03 12.22
CA GLY A 5 10.21 -17.58 10.88
C GLY A 5 9.19 -17.17 9.82
N ASP A 6 8.09 -16.51 10.18
CA ASP A 6 7.28 -15.82 9.17
C ASP A 6 8.02 -14.54 8.77
N PRO A 7 8.28 -14.31 7.47
CA PRO A 7 8.76 -13.01 7.03
C PRO A 7 7.72 -11.98 7.42
N THR A 8 8.07 -11.09 8.34
CA THR A 8 7.26 -9.91 8.59
C THR A 8 7.18 -9.12 7.28
N PRO A 9 6.01 -8.61 6.87
CA PRO A 9 5.85 -7.83 5.63
C PRO A 9 6.88 -6.69 5.47
N GLU A 10 7.45 -6.24 6.60
CA GLU A 10 8.52 -5.24 6.73
C GLU A 10 9.83 -5.59 5.99
N GLU A 11 10.10 -6.86 5.67
CA GLU A 11 11.32 -7.29 4.96
C GLU A 11 11.14 -7.47 3.44
N GLU A 12 9.99 -7.08 2.89
CA GLU A 12 9.74 -7.22 1.46
C GLU A 12 10.33 -6.05 0.64
N THR A 13 11.40 -6.33 -0.09
CA THR A 13 11.97 -5.36 -1.05
C THR A 13 11.19 -5.33 -2.36
N LEU A 14 10.81 -4.13 -2.81
CA LEU A 14 10.24 -3.88 -4.13
C LEU A 14 11.31 -3.31 -5.08
N THR A 15 11.26 -3.70 -6.36
CA THR A 15 12.03 -2.99 -7.38
C THR A 15 11.46 -1.58 -7.59
N LEU A 16 12.27 -0.64 -8.06
CA LEU A 16 11.83 0.74 -8.34
C LEU A 16 10.57 0.79 -9.23
N ARG A 17 10.49 -0.11 -10.22
CA ARG A 17 9.34 -0.20 -11.11
C ARG A 17 8.10 -0.70 -10.39
N GLU A 18 8.22 -1.75 -9.57
CA GLU A 18 7.10 -2.28 -8.79
C GLU A 18 6.59 -1.25 -7.79
N SER A 19 7.49 -0.57 -7.07
CA SER A 19 7.12 0.49 -6.13
C SER A 19 6.33 1.60 -6.80
N PHE A 20 6.79 2.06 -7.97
CA PHE A 20 6.10 3.12 -8.69
C PHE A 20 4.72 2.67 -9.21
N LEU A 21 4.62 1.46 -9.77
CA LEU A 21 3.34 0.93 -10.25
C LEU A 21 2.35 0.74 -9.11
N ALA A 22 2.78 0.15 -7.99
CA ALA A 22 1.95 -0.05 -6.81
C ALA A 22 1.44 1.28 -6.23
N MET A 23 2.31 2.30 -6.14
CA MET A 23 1.93 3.64 -5.69
C MET A 23 0.86 4.25 -6.60
N THR A 24 1.02 4.14 -7.92
CA THR A 24 0.04 4.72 -8.85
C THR A 24 -1.30 4.00 -8.86
N ASP A 25 -1.32 2.69 -8.58
CA ASP A 25 -2.53 1.88 -8.43
C ASP A 25 -3.25 2.22 -7.12
N PHE A 26 -2.51 2.31 -6.01
CA PHE A 26 -3.03 2.69 -4.70
C PHE A 26 -3.70 4.08 -4.71
N ILE A 27 -3.02 5.10 -5.24
CA ILE A 27 -3.58 6.47 -5.34
C ILE A 27 -4.85 6.47 -6.20
N TRP A 28 -4.88 5.70 -7.29
CA TRP A 28 -6.05 5.58 -8.15
C TRP A 28 -7.24 4.95 -7.41
N GLN A 29 -7.01 3.86 -6.68
CA GLN A 29 -8.04 3.21 -5.87
C GLN A 29 -8.60 4.14 -4.79
N PHE A 30 -7.73 4.94 -4.16
CA PHE A 30 -8.18 5.96 -3.21
C PHE A 30 -9.03 7.04 -3.88
N ALA A 31 -8.56 7.61 -5.00
CA ALA A 31 -9.31 8.63 -5.73
C ALA A 31 -10.69 8.14 -6.19
N MET A 32 -10.81 6.86 -6.58
CA MET A 32 -12.11 6.27 -6.94
C MET A 32 -13.09 6.19 -5.77
N ARG A 33 -12.61 6.08 -4.51
CA ARG A 33 -13.48 5.98 -3.32
C ARG A 33 -13.81 7.36 -2.72
N ALA A 34 -12.80 8.23 -2.64
CA ALA A 34 -12.82 9.43 -1.81
C ALA A 34 -12.81 10.73 -2.64
N GLY A 35 -12.63 10.63 -3.95
CA GLY A 35 -12.49 11.79 -4.83
C GLY A 35 -11.12 12.47 -4.69
N ASP A 36 -11.10 13.80 -4.88
CA ASP A 36 -9.87 14.59 -4.97
C ASP A 36 -9.31 15.06 -3.60
N ASP A 37 -9.50 14.29 -2.53
CA ASP A 37 -9.01 14.66 -1.19
C ASP A 37 -7.61 14.11 -0.89
N LEU A 38 -6.61 14.83 -1.39
CA LEU A 38 -5.20 14.53 -1.13
C LEU A 38 -4.80 14.68 0.34
N MET A 39 -5.46 15.56 1.10
CA MET A 39 -5.10 15.80 2.51
C MET A 39 -5.52 14.63 3.39
N THR A 40 -6.68 14.04 3.12
CA THR A 40 -7.12 12.80 3.77
C THR A 40 -6.18 11.64 3.44
N LEU A 41 -5.80 11.47 2.16
CA LEU A 41 -4.82 10.44 1.78
C LEU A 41 -3.47 10.59 2.51
N ILE A 42 -2.96 11.81 2.64
CA ILE A 42 -1.71 12.06 3.38
C ILE A 42 -1.86 11.71 4.87
N GLY A 43 -3.03 11.99 5.46
CA GLY A 43 -3.34 11.60 6.83
C GLY A 43 -3.37 10.08 7.02
N ASP A 44 -4.04 9.36 6.12
CA ASP A 44 -4.25 7.91 6.22
C ASP A 44 -2.94 7.11 5.98
N THR A 45 -2.01 7.67 5.21
CA THR A 45 -0.71 7.05 4.87
C THR A 45 0.42 7.36 5.84
N GLY A 46 0.13 8.04 6.95
CA GLY A 46 1.09 8.32 8.00
C GLY A 46 1.63 7.05 8.67
N ILE A 47 2.83 7.14 9.26
CA ILE A 47 3.37 6.13 10.16
C ILE A 47 3.43 6.74 11.55
N GLU A 48 2.80 6.06 12.50
CA GLU A 48 2.71 6.48 13.89
C GLU A 48 4.00 6.17 14.66
N ALA A 49 4.10 6.70 15.88
CA ALA A 49 5.29 6.55 16.72
C ALA A 49 5.60 5.08 17.11
N ASP A 50 4.61 4.19 17.01
CA ASP A 50 4.76 2.75 17.24
C ASP A 50 5.20 1.97 15.99
N GLY A 51 5.36 2.65 14.85
CA GLY A 51 5.74 2.06 13.56
C GLY A 51 4.55 1.52 12.75
N GLY A 52 3.33 1.58 13.28
CA GLY A 52 2.12 1.20 12.56
C GLY A 52 1.62 2.28 11.60
N PRO A 53 0.80 1.90 10.60
CA PRO A 53 0.12 2.87 9.74
C PRO A 53 -0.97 3.63 10.50
N THR A 54 -1.15 4.91 10.18
CA THR A 54 -2.23 5.75 10.74
C THR A 54 -3.61 5.17 10.42
N ASP A 55 -3.82 4.68 9.20
CA ASP A 55 -5.00 3.88 8.83
C ASP A 55 -4.60 2.45 8.38
N PRO A 56 -4.94 1.41 9.16
CA PRO A 56 -4.74 0.02 8.77
C PRO A 56 -5.42 -0.37 7.45
N ALA A 57 -6.56 0.24 7.11
CA ALA A 57 -7.25 -0.07 5.86
C ALA A 57 -6.48 0.46 4.64
N ALA A 58 -5.95 1.68 4.73
CA ALA A 58 -5.06 2.24 3.71
C ALA A 58 -3.78 1.39 3.52
N TRP A 59 -3.26 0.81 4.61
CA TRP A 59 -2.13 -0.12 4.55
C TRP A 59 -2.48 -1.43 3.83
N ASP A 60 -3.62 -2.03 4.14
CA ASP A 60 -4.09 -3.25 3.46
C ASP A 60 -4.32 -3.01 1.96
N ASP A 61 -4.86 -1.83 1.59
CA ASP A 61 -5.02 -1.43 0.19
C ASP A 61 -3.69 -1.28 -0.55
N TRP A 62 -2.66 -0.75 0.13
CA TRP A 62 -1.30 -0.69 -0.38
C TRP A 62 -0.72 -2.09 -0.60
N LEU A 63 -0.85 -2.99 0.37
CA LEU A 63 -0.38 -4.38 0.25
C LEU A 63 -1.08 -5.12 -0.91
N ALA A 64 -2.38 -4.89 -1.10
CA ALA A 64 -3.14 -5.43 -2.22
C ALA A 64 -2.59 -4.92 -3.57
N SER A 65 -2.27 -3.63 -3.66
CA SER A 65 -1.66 -3.01 -4.86
C SER A 65 -0.28 -3.62 -5.15
N VAL A 66 0.54 -3.82 -4.12
CA VAL A 66 1.86 -4.47 -4.24
C VAL A 66 1.74 -5.90 -4.75
N ALA A 67 0.86 -6.70 -4.14
CA ALA A 67 0.62 -8.08 -4.54
C ALA A 67 0.16 -8.18 -6.00
N LYS A 68 -0.74 -7.28 -6.42
CA LYS A 68 -1.23 -7.19 -7.80
C LYS A 68 -0.10 -6.96 -8.80
N ILE A 69 0.76 -5.99 -8.55
CA ILE A 69 1.87 -5.64 -9.45
C ILE A 69 2.91 -6.76 -9.51
N ARG A 70 3.23 -7.40 -8.39
CA ARG A 70 4.13 -8.55 -8.37
C ARG A 70 3.60 -9.76 -9.14
N ALA A 71 2.28 -9.94 -9.18
CA ALA A 71 1.64 -10.96 -10.01
C ALA A 71 1.72 -10.65 -11.52
N GLY A 72 2.32 -9.51 -11.91
CA GLY A 72 2.49 -9.11 -13.31
C GLY A 72 1.27 -8.38 -13.89
N ASN A 73 0.30 -8.01 -13.05
CA ASN A 73 -0.87 -7.26 -13.49
C ASN A 73 -0.52 -5.78 -13.73
N GLU A 74 -1.31 -5.12 -14.57
CA GLU A 74 -1.15 -3.69 -14.82
C GLU A 74 -1.79 -2.87 -13.69
N PRO A 75 -1.26 -1.67 -13.38
CA PRO A 75 -1.93 -0.75 -12.47
C PRO A 75 -3.25 -0.27 -13.10
N ARG A 76 -4.25 0.00 -12.26
CA ARG A 76 -5.58 0.52 -12.63
C ARG A 76 -6.44 -0.45 -13.45
N SER A 77 -6.02 -1.71 -13.59
CA SER A 77 -6.87 -2.76 -14.15
C SER A 77 -8.04 -3.03 -13.22
N ASN A 78 -9.23 -3.10 -13.81
CA ASN A 78 -10.53 -3.30 -13.17
C ASN A 78 -10.82 -4.78 -12.95
#